data_AF-A0A5R9P0H6-F1
#
_entry.id   AF-A0A5R9P0H6-F1
#
_cell.length_a   1.000
_cell.length_b   1.000
_cell.length_c   1.000
_cell.angle_alpha   90.00
_cell.angle_beta   90.00
_cell.angle_gamma   90.00
#
_symmetry.space_group_name_H-M   'P 1'
#
loop_
_entity.id
_entity.type
_entity.pdbx_description
1 polymer ?
#
loop_
_entity_poly.entity_id
_entity_poly.type
_entity_poly.pdbx_seq_one_letter_code
_entity_poly.pdbx_strand_id
1 'polypeptide(L)'
;MTTTKEIIYDSKADAALFAESLRSWAKLGFWRGFAGVRSEIIPGGKITLPSVAFHKKATEILELNSPDAEELKRREYYIDEVMAMLSLHQQHYIDQHYKRSILGHIVDVIVGLVMVALMGGLFYTYGPFHPVPLSLVGLMGVKLIFLFVSVRRMIKIAQNTFTSKAAMIRIPWDAETPDQAKA
;
A
#
# COMPACT_ATOMS: atom_id res chain seq x y z
N MET A 1 -8.58 -44.85 -0.22
CA MET A 1 -8.16 -44.11 0.98
C MET A 1 -8.00 -42.66 0.60
N THR A 2 -9.02 -41.85 0.81
CA THR A 2 -8.94 -40.40 0.68
C THR A 2 -8.24 -39.89 1.94
N THR A 3 -6.98 -39.51 1.82
CA THR A 3 -6.31 -38.69 2.84
C THR A 3 -7.07 -37.37 2.92
N THR A 4 -7.95 -37.24 3.92
CA THR A 4 -8.59 -35.97 4.26
C THR A 4 -7.46 -35.01 4.60
N LYS A 5 -7.18 -34.08 3.71
CA LYS A 5 -6.15 -33.08 3.93
C LYS A 5 -6.66 -32.21 5.07
N GLU A 6 -5.96 -32.23 6.21
CA GLU A 6 -6.33 -31.40 7.35
C GLU A 6 -6.19 -29.92 6.93
N ILE A 7 -7.32 -29.20 6.93
CA ILE A 7 -7.35 -27.78 6.60
C ILE A 7 -6.79 -27.03 7.81
N ILE A 8 -5.65 -26.38 7.64
CA ILE A 8 -5.01 -25.58 8.69
C ILE A 8 -5.55 -24.16 8.61
N TYR A 9 -6.17 -23.72 9.69
CA TYR A 9 -6.68 -22.35 9.86
C TYR A 9 -5.64 -21.50 10.60
N ASP A 10 -4.84 -20.71 9.88
CA ASP A 10 -3.88 -19.77 10.48
C ASP A 10 -4.30 -18.32 10.17
N SER A 11 -5.28 -17.84 10.96
CA SER A 11 -5.86 -16.50 10.81
C SER A 11 -4.82 -15.38 10.89
N LYS A 12 -3.74 -15.58 11.64
CA LYS A 12 -2.67 -14.59 11.83
C LYS A 12 -1.74 -14.52 10.64
N ALA A 13 -1.27 -15.66 10.15
CA ALA A 13 -0.40 -15.72 8.97
C ALA A 13 -1.12 -15.20 7.73
N ASP A 14 -2.39 -15.59 7.53
CA ASP A 14 -3.18 -15.18 6.37
C ASP A 14 -3.50 -13.68 6.41
N ALA A 15 -3.89 -13.13 7.57
CA ALA A 15 -4.08 -11.70 7.72
C ALA A 15 -2.80 -10.89 7.42
N ALA A 16 -1.63 -11.38 7.85
CA ALA A 16 -0.35 -10.74 7.57
C ALA A 16 0.02 -10.77 6.07
N LEU A 17 -0.23 -11.89 5.40
CA LEU A 17 0.00 -12.05 3.96
C LEU A 17 -0.88 -11.10 3.15
N PHE A 18 -2.17 -11.00 3.47
CA PHE A 18 -3.09 -10.09 2.79
C PHE A 18 -2.74 -8.61 3.04
N ALA A 19 -2.19 -8.29 4.21
CA ALA A 19 -1.76 -6.94 4.55
C ALA A 19 -0.39 -6.52 3.93
N GLU A 20 0.34 -7.43 3.28
CA GLU A 20 1.67 -7.13 2.73
C GLU A 20 1.66 -6.00 1.68
N SER A 21 0.62 -5.94 0.85
CA SER A 21 0.44 -4.86 -0.14
C SER A 21 0.29 -3.49 0.54
N LEU A 22 -0.42 -3.44 1.68
CA LEU A 22 -0.62 -2.22 2.48
C LEU A 22 0.70 -1.73 3.06
N ARG A 23 1.58 -2.65 3.46
CA ARG A 23 2.94 -2.30 3.93
C ARG A 23 3.75 -1.58 2.86
N SER A 24 3.72 -2.09 1.62
CA SER A 24 4.43 -1.49 0.49
C SER A 24 3.86 -0.12 0.12
N TRP A 25 2.53 0.02 0.11
CA TRP A 25 1.88 1.32 -0.07
C TRP A 25 2.17 2.32 1.05
N ALA A 26 2.25 1.86 2.31
CA ALA A 26 2.60 2.73 3.43
C ALA A 26 3.98 3.36 3.26
N LYS A 27 4.93 2.68 2.59
CA LYS A 27 6.26 3.25 2.26
C LYS A 27 6.17 4.39 1.24
N LEU A 28 5.18 4.39 0.37
CA LEU A 28 4.97 5.47 -0.62
C LEU A 28 4.55 6.79 0.02
N GLY A 29 4.06 6.77 1.26
CA GLY A 29 3.70 7.99 2.00
C GLY A 29 4.83 9.01 2.00
N PHE A 30 6.07 8.59 2.26
CA PHE A 30 7.23 9.49 2.27
C PHE A 30 7.45 10.18 0.92
N TRP A 31 7.53 9.39 -0.15
CA TRP A 31 7.78 9.91 -1.50
C TRP A 31 6.65 10.82 -2.00
N ARG A 32 5.41 10.52 -1.61
CA ARG A 32 4.24 11.38 -1.87
C ARG A 32 4.38 12.73 -1.18
N GLY A 33 4.69 12.71 0.12
CA GLY A 33 4.92 13.92 0.91
C GLY A 33 6.06 14.75 0.34
N PHE A 34 7.18 14.09 0.02
CA PHE A 34 8.37 14.71 -0.54
C PHE A 34 8.13 15.34 -1.92
N ALA A 35 7.24 14.78 -2.73
CA ALA A 35 6.91 15.31 -4.05
C ALA A 35 5.76 16.33 -4.05
N GLY A 36 5.23 16.70 -2.88
CA GLY A 36 4.13 17.64 -2.76
C GLY A 36 2.78 17.14 -3.30
N VAL A 37 2.58 15.82 -3.45
CA VAL A 37 1.36 15.25 -4.03
C VAL A 37 0.22 15.23 -3.00
N ARG A 38 -0.74 16.14 -3.14
CA ARG A 38 -1.88 16.31 -2.21
C ARG A 38 -3.15 15.56 -2.57
N SER A 39 -3.23 14.93 -3.76
CA SER A 39 -4.42 14.16 -4.17
C SER A 39 -4.72 13.04 -3.17
N GLU A 40 -5.99 12.77 -2.87
CA GLU A 40 -6.38 11.63 -2.06
C GLU A 40 -5.93 10.31 -2.71
N ILE A 41 -5.19 9.52 -1.93
CA ILE A 41 -4.78 8.15 -2.26
C ILE A 41 -5.23 7.25 -1.13
N ILE A 42 -6.38 7.57 -0.53
CA ILE A 42 -6.98 6.66 0.42
C ILE A 42 -7.43 5.44 -0.42
N PRO A 43 -7.27 4.21 0.09
CA PRO A 43 -8.02 3.06 -0.42
C PRO A 43 -9.55 3.20 -0.22
N GLY A 44 -10.06 4.38 0.12
CA GLY A 44 -11.40 4.62 0.68
C GLY A 44 -12.40 5.15 -0.34
N GLY A 45 -12.60 4.44 -1.45
CA GLY A 45 -13.75 4.77 -2.32
C GLY A 45 -13.78 4.10 -3.68
N LYS A 46 -12.65 3.56 -4.17
CA LYS A 46 -12.61 2.82 -5.45
C LYS A 46 -11.76 1.55 -5.44
N ILE A 47 -10.96 1.32 -4.38
CA ILE A 47 -10.13 0.14 -4.22
C ILE A 47 -10.73 -0.66 -3.08
N THR A 48 -11.18 -1.87 -3.35
CA THR A 48 -11.71 -2.77 -2.33
C THR A 48 -10.61 -3.00 -1.30
N LEU A 49 -10.84 -2.56 -0.05
CA LEU A 49 -9.93 -2.85 1.05
C LEU A 49 -9.73 -4.37 1.14
N PRO A 50 -8.52 -4.88 1.45
CA PRO A 50 -8.28 -6.32 1.52
C PRO A 50 -9.24 -7.06 2.47
N SER A 51 -9.73 -6.40 3.52
CA SER A 51 -10.78 -6.91 4.42
C SER A 51 -12.11 -7.13 3.72
N VAL A 52 -12.58 -6.10 3.00
CA VAL A 52 -13.83 -6.16 2.26
C VAL A 52 -13.76 -7.23 1.15
N ALA A 53 -12.63 -7.30 0.45
CA ALA A 53 -12.40 -8.31 -0.58
C ALA A 53 -12.34 -9.73 0.01
N PHE A 54 -11.65 -9.91 1.14
CA PHE A 54 -11.57 -11.20 1.84
C PHE A 54 -12.95 -11.64 2.34
N HIS A 55 -13.66 -10.79 3.09
CA HIS A 55 -14.98 -11.11 3.62
C HIS A 55 -15.94 -11.52 2.51
N LYS A 56 -16.02 -10.72 1.43
CA LYS A 56 -16.88 -11.04 0.30
C LYS A 56 -16.57 -12.41 -0.29
N LYS A 57 -15.30 -12.69 -0.58
CA LYS A 57 -14.89 -13.98 -1.15
C LYS A 57 -15.14 -15.14 -0.18
N ALA A 58 -14.88 -14.94 1.11
CA ALA A 58 -15.04 -15.98 2.13
C ALA A 58 -16.51 -16.35 2.34
N THR A 59 -17.41 -15.36 2.41
CA THR A 59 -18.85 -15.60 2.52
C THR A 59 -19.40 -16.28 1.26
N GLU A 60 -19.01 -15.82 0.07
CA GLU A 60 -19.44 -16.44 -1.20
C GLU A 60 -19.07 -17.94 -1.26
N ILE A 61 -17.85 -18.30 -0.87
CA ILE A 61 -17.41 -19.71 -0.87
C ILE A 61 -18.06 -20.52 0.25
N LEU A 62 -18.35 -19.89 1.39
CA LEU A 62 -19.05 -20.53 2.50
C LEU A 62 -20.49 -20.91 2.14
N GLU A 63 -21.19 -20.03 1.40
CA GLU A 63 -22.56 -20.28 0.91
C GLU A 63 -22.60 -21.37 -0.18
N LEU A 64 -21.55 -21.50 -0.99
CA LEU A 64 -21.47 -22.49 -2.06
C LEU A 64 -21.18 -23.91 -1.56
N ASN A 65 -20.34 -24.03 -0.52
CA ASN A 65 -19.90 -25.31 0.02
C ASN A 65 -20.66 -25.61 1.31
N SER A 66 -21.86 -26.20 1.24
CA SER A 66 -22.68 -26.60 2.40
C SER A 66 -21.89 -27.49 3.40
N PRO A 67 -21.23 -26.92 4.43
CA PRO A 67 -20.38 -27.68 5.33
C PRO A 67 -21.24 -28.29 6.43
N ASP A 68 -20.66 -29.21 7.20
CA ASP A 68 -21.30 -29.63 8.45
C ASP A 68 -21.38 -28.45 9.46
N ALA A 69 -22.25 -28.57 10.46
CA ALA A 69 -22.52 -27.48 11.41
C ALA A 69 -21.31 -27.08 12.27
N GLU A 70 -20.36 -28.00 12.51
CA GLU A 70 -19.16 -27.75 13.32
C GLU A 70 -18.07 -27.06 12.47
N GLU A 71 -17.95 -27.46 11.21
CA GLU A 71 -17.07 -26.86 10.22
C GLU A 71 -17.55 -25.48 9.79
N LEU A 72 -18.87 -25.26 9.69
CA LEU A 72 -19.45 -23.95 9.47
C LEU A 72 -19.02 -22.96 10.56
N LYS A 73 -19.18 -23.33 11.84
CA LYS A 73 -18.74 -22.49 12.97
C LYS A 73 -17.25 -22.21 12.96
N ARG A 74 -16.42 -23.20 12.60
CA ARG A 74 -14.96 -23.02 12.50
C ARG A 74 -14.58 -22.02 11.41
N ARG A 75 -15.25 -22.07 10.26
CA ARG A 75 -15.02 -21.13 9.15
C ARG A 75 -15.50 -19.72 9.48
N GLU A 76 -16.67 -19.58 10.10
CA GLU A 76 -17.18 -18.28 10.58
C GLU A 76 -16.21 -17.65 11.59
N TYR A 77 -15.77 -18.41 12.59
CA TYR A 77 -14.80 -17.94 13.57
C TYR A 77 -13.47 -17.51 12.92
N TYR A 78 -12.97 -18.29 11.96
CA TYR A 78 -11.77 -17.92 11.22
C TYR A 78 -11.94 -16.64 10.41
N ILE A 79 -13.10 -16.45 9.75
CA ILE A 79 -13.40 -15.21 9.00
C ILE A 79 -13.35 -14.01 9.94
N ASP A 80 -14.00 -14.11 11.10
CA ASP A 80 -14.03 -13.06 12.11
C ASP A 80 -12.63 -12.72 12.63
N GLU A 81 -11.80 -13.73 12.95
CA GLU A 81 -10.43 -13.51 13.39
C GLU A 81 -9.56 -12.85 12.33
N VAL A 82 -9.61 -13.32 11.08
CA VAL A 82 -8.85 -12.72 9.97
C VAL A 82 -9.29 -11.27 9.77
N MET A 83 -10.59 -10.99 9.81
CA MET A 83 -11.13 -9.64 9.67
C MET A 83 -10.67 -8.70 10.79
N ALA A 84 -10.70 -9.16 12.04
CA ALA A 84 -10.24 -8.38 13.19
C ALA A 84 -8.74 -8.06 13.07
N MET A 85 -7.92 -9.07 12.77
CA MET A 85 -6.47 -8.90 12.61
C MET A 85 -6.15 -7.99 11.42
N LEU A 86 -6.83 -8.16 10.30
CA LEU A 86 -6.56 -7.40 9.10
C LEU A 86 -7.01 -5.93 9.22
N SER A 87 -8.09 -5.67 9.95
CA SER A 87 -8.50 -4.30 10.33
C SER A 87 -7.41 -3.59 11.14
N LEU A 88 -6.83 -4.27 12.12
CA LEU A 88 -5.74 -3.72 12.94
C LEU A 88 -4.51 -3.41 12.07
N HIS A 89 -4.12 -4.31 11.16
CA HIS A 89 -3.03 -4.08 10.22
C HIS A 89 -3.33 -2.92 9.26
N GLN A 90 -4.56 -2.82 8.77
CA GLN A 90 -5.01 -1.72 7.91
C GLN A 90 -4.83 -0.37 8.59
N GLN A 91 -5.36 -0.24 9.81
CA GLN A 91 -5.22 0.99 10.58
C GLN A 91 -3.75 1.32 10.82
N HIS A 92 -2.94 0.34 11.22
CA HIS A 92 -1.52 0.52 11.42
C HIS A 92 -0.79 1.05 10.16
N TYR A 93 -1.05 0.47 8.99
CA TYR A 93 -0.40 0.88 7.74
C TYR A 93 -0.92 2.21 7.20
N ILE A 94 -2.19 2.54 7.42
CA ILE A 94 -2.75 3.86 7.14
C ILE A 94 -2.05 4.92 7.99
N ASP A 95 -1.92 4.70 9.29
CA ASP A 95 -1.22 5.60 10.20
C ASP A 95 0.26 5.77 9.80
N GLN A 96 0.93 4.67 9.46
CA GLN A 96 2.31 4.73 8.95
C GLN A 96 2.42 5.55 7.66
N HIS A 97 1.47 5.39 6.73
CA HIS A 97 1.47 6.15 5.48
C HIS A 97 1.39 7.66 5.77
N TYR A 98 0.47 8.08 6.63
CA TYR A 98 0.31 9.50 6.99
C TYR A 98 1.53 10.05 7.73
N LYS A 99 2.06 9.33 8.72
CA LYS A 99 3.30 9.72 9.42
C LYS A 99 4.47 9.92 8.44
N ARG A 100 4.64 8.99 7.49
CA ARG A 100 5.67 9.09 6.46
C ARG A 100 5.41 10.25 5.49
N SER A 101 4.15 10.51 5.13
CA SER A 101 3.80 11.65 4.27
C SER A 101 4.14 12.98 4.94
N ILE A 102 3.85 13.12 6.23
CA ILE A 102 4.25 14.31 7.00
C ILE A 102 5.78 14.45 7.03
N LEU A 103 6.51 13.36 7.29
CA LEU A 103 7.98 13.38 7.25
C LEU A 103 8.50 13.81 5.88
N GLY A 104 7.91 13.29 4.81
CA GLY A 104 8.24 13.68 3.43
C GLY A 104 8.04 15.18 3.18
N HIS A 105 6.92 15.74 3.66
CA HIS A 105 6.66 17.18 3.56
C HIS A 105 7.67 18.02 4.35
N ILE A 106 8.04 17.60 5.56
CA ILE A 106 9.05 18.29 6.36
C ILE A 106 10.39 18.32 5.62
N VAL A 107 10.81 17.18 5.05
CA VAL A 107 12.05 17.10 4.28
C VAL A 107 11.99 17.97 3.02
N ASP A 108 10.85 17.98 2.30
CA ASP A 108 10.65 18.85 1.13
C ASP A 108 10.81 20.33 1.48
N VAL A 109 10.21 20.78 2.59
CA VAL A 109 10.34 22.16 3.08
C VAL A 109 11.80 22.51 3.40
N ILE A 110 12.51 21.64 4.13
CA ILE A 110 13.93 21.87 4.48
C ILE A 110 14.78 21.95 3.20
N VAL A 111 14.58 21.05 2.25
CA VAL A 111 15.29 21.07 0.96
C VAL A 111 14.96 22.35 0.20
N GLY A 112 13.70 22.78 0.18
CA GLY A 112 13.29 24.04 -0.41
C GLY A 112 14.01 25.25 0.19
N LEU A 113 14.10 25.33 1.52
CA LEU A 113 14.82 26.41 2.21
C LEU A 113 16.31 26.43 1.86
N VAL A 114 16.97 25.26 1.86
CA VAL A 114 18.38 25.14 1.46
C VAL A 114 18.58 25.62 0.02
N MET A 115 17.68 25.24 -0.89
CA MET A 115 17.76 25.66 -2.30
C MET A 115 17.56 27.16 -2.47
N VAL A 116 16.61 27.77 -1.74
CA VAL A 116 16.39 29.23 -1.78
C VAL A 116 17.63 29.97 -1.26
N ALA A 117 18.24 29.50 -0.18
CA ALA A 117 19.47 30.09 0.36
C ALA A 117 20.65 29.99 -0.64
N LEU A 118 20.82 28.82 -1.27
CA LEU A 118 21.82 28.59 -2.32
C LEU A 118 21.61 29.51 -3.53
N MET A 119 20.38 29.59 -4.02
CA MET A 119 20.01 30.49 -5.11
C MET A 119 20.25 31.96 -4.75
N GLY A 120 19.90 32.37 -3.53
CA GLY A 120 20.15 33.72 -3.03
C GLY A 120 21.64 34.07 -3.02
N GLY A 121 22.49 33.13 -2.55
CA GLY A 121 23.94 33.29 -2.61
C GLY A 121 24.47 33.41 -4.04
N LEU A 122 24.04 32.53 -4.94
CA LEU A 122 24.47 32.56 -6.34
C LEU A 122 24.03 33.82 -7.07
N PHE A 123 22.81 34.30 -6.83
CA PHE A 123 22.31 35.55 -7.40
C PHE A 123 23.06 36.77 -6.86
N TYR A 124 23.41 36.79 -5.58
CA TYR A 124 24.21 37.86 -4.99
C TYR A 124 25.63 37.88 -5.57
N THR A 125 26.27 36.71 -5.72
CA THR A 125 27.66 36.63 -6.19
C THR A 125 27.82 36.85 -7.69
N TYR A 126 26.93 36.30 -8.52
CA TYR A 126 27.10 36.29 -9.99
C TYR A 126 26.02 37.07 -10.76
N GLY A 127 24.95 37.48 -10.09
CA GLY A 127 23.77 38.07 -10.73
C GLY A 127 22.77 37.02 -11.25
N PRO A 128 21.50 37.43 -11.49
CA PRO A 128 20.41 36.51 -11.80
C PRO A 128 20.47 35.89 -13.21
N PHE A 129 21.13 36.56 -14.15
CA PHE A 129 21.24 36.12 -15.55
C PHE A 129 22.54 35.36 -15.87
N HIS A 130 23.33 35.06 -14.85
CA HIS A 130 24.55 34.28 -15.05
C HIS A 130 24.20 32.82 -15.39
N PRO A 131 24.96 32.13 -16.27
CA PRO A 131 24.66 30.75 -16.67
C PRO A 131 24.57 29.77 -15.50
N VAL A 132 25.35 29.97 -14.44
CA VAL A 132 25.39 29.09 -13.26
C VAL A 132 24.04 29.03 -12.54
N PRO A 133 23.48 30.13 -12.00
CA PRO A 133 22.17 30.07 -11.36
C PRO A 133 21.03 29.68 -12.32
N LEU A 134 21.10 30.09 -13.61
CA LEU A 134 20.12 29.66 -14.61
C LEU A 134 20.13 28.14 -14.83
N SER A 135 21.31 27.52 -14.89
CA SER A 135 21.45 26.07 -15.01
C SER A 135 20.89 25.34 -13.80
N LEU A 136 21.08 25.88 -12.59
CA LEU A 136 20.56 25.30 -11.36
C LEU A 136 19.03 25.35 -11.33
N VAL A 137 18.42 26.47 -11.71
CA VAL A 137 16.96 26.60 -11.86
C VAL A 137 16.42 25.61 -12.89
N GLY A 138 17.08 25.49 -14.04
CA GLY A 138 16.70 24.54 -15.09
C GLY A 138 16.75 23.08 -14.61
N LEU A 139 17.86 22.67 -14.00
CA LEU A 139 18.05 21.32 -13.45
C LEU A 139 17.04 21.02 -12.33
N MET A 140 16.73 22.00 -11.48
CA MET A 140 15.70 21.89 -10.46
C MET A 140 14.32 21.65 -11.08
N GLY A 141 13.94 22.45 -12.08
CA GLY A 141 12.65 22.30 -12.77
C GLY A 141 12.50 20.90 -13.39
N VAL A 142 13.53 20.44 -14.10
CA VAL A 142 13.56 19.09 -14.67
C VAL A 142 13.42 18.03 -13.58
N LYS A 143 14.21 18.10 -12.51
CA LYS A 143 14.16 17.14 -11.40
C LYS A 143 12.78 17.08 -10.74
N LEU A 144 12.13 18.22 -10.50
CA LEU A 144 10.80 18.27 -9.91
C LEU A 144 9.75 17.60 -10.81
N ILE A 145 9.80 17.84 -12.12
CA ILE A 145 8.92 17.17 -13.09
C ILE A 145 9.13 15.65 -13.04
N PHE A 146 10.38 15.18 -13.09
CA PHE A 146 10.71 13.75 -13.02
C PHE A 146 10.24 13.11 -11.71
N LEU A 147 10.43 13.80 -10.58
CA LEU A 147 9.99 13.33 -9.27
C LEU A 147 8.46 13.16 -9.24
N PHE A 148 7.74 14.17 -9.72
CA PHE A 148 6.28 14.17 -9.72
C PHE A 148 5.70 13.07 -10.63
N VAL A 149 6.26 12.88 -11.82
CA VAL A 149 5.87 11.82 -12.75
C VAL A 149 6.17 10.44 -12.15
N SER A 150 7.35 10.25 -11.57
CA SER A 150 7.76 8.99 -10.93
C SER A 150 6.84 8.62 -9.77
N VAL A 151 6.52 9.58 -8.90
CA VAL A 151 5.64 9.36 -7.74
C VAL A 151 4.23 9.03 -8.20
N ARG A 152 3.68 9.75 -9.18
CA ARG A 152 2.38 9.41 -9.80
C ARG A 152 2.37 7.99 -10.38
N ARG A 153 3.46 7.57 -11.03
CA ARG A 153 3.58 6.21 -11.57
C ARG A 153 3.63 5.17 -10.46
N MET A 154 4.42 5.39 -9.40
CA MET A 154 4.47 4.50 -8.24
C MET A 154 3.11 4.35 -7.56
N ILE A 155 2.36 5.44 -7.44
CA ILE A 155 0.99 5.42 -6.90
C ILE A 155 0.09 4.52 -7.76
N LYS A 156 0.09 4.71 -9.09
CA LYS A 156 -0.69 3.87 -10.01
C LYS A 156 -0.30 2.39 -9.91
N ILE A 157 1.00 2.09 -9.82
CA ILE A 157 1.48 0.71 -9.64
C ILE A 157 0.93 0.13 -8.35
N ALA A 158 1.01 0.85 -7.22
CA ALA A 158 0.49 0.37 -5.96
C ALA A 158 -1.03 0.13 -6.00
N GLN A 159 -1.79 1.04 -6.62
CA GLN A 159 -3.23 0.87 -6.82
C GLN A 159 -3.55 -0.39 -7.62
N ASN A 160 -2.84 -0.63 -8.73
CA ASN A 160 -2.99 -1.85 -9.53
C ASN A 160 -2.58 -3.11 -8.75
N THR A 161 -1.53 -3.04 -7.95
CA THR A 161 -1.10 -4.14 -7.08
C THR A 161 -2.16 -4.48 -6.04
N PHE A 162 -2.85 -3.50 -5.47
CA PHE A 162 -3.97 -3.76 -4.56
C PHE A 162 -5.11 -4.50 -5.25
N THR A 163 -5.56 -4.02 -6.40
CA THR A 163 -6.64 -4.66 -7.17
C THR A 163 -6.26 -6.08 -7.57
N SER A 164 -5.02 -6.29 -8.04
CA SER A 164 -4.52 -7.61 -8.42
C SER A 164 -4.38 -8.56 -7.22
N LYS A 165 -3.79 -8.12 -6.10
CA LYS A 165 -3.66 -8.96 -4.91
C LYS A 165 -5.01 -9.26 -4.24
N ALA A 166 -5.96 -8.33 -4.30
CA ALA A 166 -7.32 -8.57 -3.81
C ALA A 166 -8.03 -9.69 -4.60
N ALA A 167 -7.80 -9.78 -5.91
CA ALA A 167 -8.30 -10.88 -6.74
C ALA A 167 -7.64 -12.24 -6.43
N MET A 168 -6.44 -12.23 -5.83
CA MET A 168 -5.65 -13.42 -5.51
C MET A 168 -5.78 -13.90 -4.05
N ILE A 169 -6.73 -13.34 -3.29
CA ILE A 169 -6.99 -13.78 -1.91
C ILE A 169 -7.32 -15.27 -1.91
N ARG A 170 -6.60 -16.04 -1.10
CA ARG A 170 -6.74 -17.50 -0.98
C ARG A 170 -7.61 -17.84 0.22
N ILE A 171 -8.44 -18.86 0.10
CA ILE A 171 -9.29 -19.34 1.19
C ILE A 171 -8.91 -20.80 1.48
N PRO A 172 -8.56 -21.15 2.72
CA PRO A 172 -8.01 -22.47 3.05
C PRO A 172 -8.90 -23.65 2.65
N TRP A 173 -10.22 -23.46 2.64
CA TRP A 173 -11.21 -24.49 2.31
C TRP A 173 -11.75 -24.43 0.87
N ASP A 174 -11.21 -23.54 0.03
CA ASP A 174 -11.56 -23.49 -1.39
C ASP A 174 -10.75 -24.52 -2.17
N ALA A 175 -11.43 -25.54 -2.70
CA ALA A 175 -10.85 -26.68 -3.41
C ALA A 175 -10.08 -26.30 -4.68
N GLU A 176 -10.28 -25.10 -5.22
CA GLU A 176 -9.55 -24.56 -6.38
C GLU A 176 -8.26 -23.81 -6.00
N THR A 177 -7.96 -23.65 -4.70
CA THR A 177 -6.73 -23.00 -4.27
C THR A 177 -5.56 -23.97 -4.41
N PRO A 178 -4.58 -23.73 -5.30
CA PRO A 178 -3.47 -24.65 -5.46
C PRO A 178 -2.69 -24.73 -4.16
N ASP A 179 -2.58 -25.96 -3.67
CA ASP A 179 -1.82 -26.36 -2.51
C ASP A 179 -0.47 -25.63 -2.42
N GLN A 180 -0.20 -25.05 -1.26
CA GLN A 180 1.18 -24.76 -0.86
C GLN A 180 1.91 -26.11 -0.71
N ALA A 181 2.43 -26.64 -1.82
CA ALA A 181 3.63 -27.45 -1.74
C ALA A 181 4.74 -26.53 -1.23
N LYS A 182 5.06 -26.69 0.05
CA LYS A 182 6.20 -26.05 0.73
C LYS A 182 7.39 -25.93 -0.23
N ALA A 183 7.87 -24.71 -0.43
CA ALA A 183 9.18 -24.40 -1.01
C ALA A 183 9.81 -23.28 -0.18
#